data_AF-A0A1B6INH2-F1
#
_entry.id   AF-A0A1B6INH2-F1
#
_cell.length_a   1.000
_cell.length_b   1.000
_cell.length_c   1.000
_cell.angle_alpha   90.00
_cell.angle_beta   90.00
_cell.angle_gamma   90.00
#
_symmetry.space_group_name_H-M   'P 1'
#
loop_
_entity.id
_entity.type
_entity.pdbx_description
1 polymer ?
#
loop_
_entity_poly.entity_id
_entity_poly.type
_entity_poly.pdbx_seq_one_letter_code
_entity_poly.pdbx_strand_id
1 'polypeptide(L)'
;SELMSCLSELPISTVESVSSTSVMWEVTSAQLQKAFRLRAFMALSPNTTQPLNWLNEIIEVASSNISEQALALQLVCEVITQLSGHSGAWPWLQELMGQTHLTTVNNKGGVEFLVTVFVLCVDIMSGYSSLETAGQDSRAPRLPQAVVSLVNQHGDVKSMLEWLNHMKGTESFPSQYLPQFQMAARNLSLLTT
;
A
#
# COMPACT_ATOMS: atom_id res chain seq x y z
N SER A 1 -9.81 -12.49 16.95
CA SER A 1 -10.53 -13.68 17.45
C SER A 1 -9.56 -14.51 18.29
N GLU A 2 -10.05 -15.36 19.21
CA GLU A 2 -9.20 -16.23 20.05
C GLU A 2 -8.23 -17.07 19.21
N LEU A 3 -8.67 -17.59 18.06
CA LEU A 3 -7.83 -18.36 17.15
C LEU A 3 -6.62 -17.57 16.60
N MET A 4 -6.80 -16.29 16.28
CA MET A 4 -5.68 -15.45 15.82
C MET A 4 -4.67 -15.21 16.95
N SER A 5 -5.15 -15.05 18.18
CA SER A 5 -4.29 -14.91 19.37
C SER A 5 -3.43 -16.17 19.57
N CYS A 6 -4.02 -17.36 19.44
CA CYS A 6 -3.27 -18.61 19.52
C CYS A 6 -2.24 -18.74 18.39
N LEU A 7 -2.58 -18.30 17.17
CA LEU A 7 -1.64 -18.34 16.04
C LEU A 7 -0.45 -17.38 16.23
N SER A 8 -0.63 -16.24 16.90
CA SER A 8 0.50 -15.34 17.21
C SER A 8 1.48 -15.88 18.25
N GLU A 9 1.14 -16.95 18.98
CA GLU A 9 2.07 -17.63 19.89
C GLU A 9 3.01 -18.60 19.15
N LEU A 10 2.71 -18.94 17.89
CA LEU A 10 3.57 -19.78 17.07
C LEU A 10 4.83 -19.03 16.61
N PRO A 11 5.92 -19.73 16.28
CA PRO A 11 7.07 -19.11 15.62
C PRO A 11 6.64 -18.36 14.36
N ILE A 12 7.19 -17.16 14.16
CA ILE A 12 6.86 -16.30 13.01
C ILE A 12 6.99 -17.07 11.69
N SER A 13 8.05 -17.87 11.54
CA SER A 13 8.28 -18.70 10.34
C SER A 13 7.16 -19.72 10.10
N THR A 14 6.55 -20.26 11.15
CA THR A 14 5.38 -21.13 11.05
C THR A 14 4.17 -20.35 10.55
N VAL A 15 3.94 -19.15 11.09
CA VAL A 15 2.81 -18.29 10.69
C VAL A 15 2.95 -17.82 9.23
N GLU A 16 4.16 -17.44 8.81
CA GLU A 16 4.47 -17.11 7.43
C GLU A 16 4.17 -18.28 6.50
N SER A 17 4.60 -19.50 6.88
CA SER A 17 4.38 -20.70 6.08
C SER A 17 2.90 -21.05 5.93
N VAL A 18 2.11 -21.03 7.02
CA VAL A 18 0.68 -21.41 6.97
C VAL A 18 -0.21 -20.35 6.34
N SER A 19 0.22 -19.08 6.38
CA SER A 19 -0.49 -18.00 5.70
C SER A 19 -0.09 -17.91 4.23
N SER A 20 1.12 -18.36 3.85
CA SER A 20 1.63 -18.25 2.48
C SER A 20 0.74 -18.96 1.47
N THR A 21 0.26 -18.19 0.51
CA THR A 21 -0.62 -18.62 -0.58
C THR A 21 0.16 -19.19 -1.76
N SER A 22 1.45 -18.84 -1.87
CA SER A 22 2.37 -19.35 -2.91
C SER A 22 2.67 -20.86 -2.80
N VAL A 23 2.46 -21.44 -1.62
CA VAL A 23 2.73 -22.87 -1.33
C VAL A 23 1.46 -23.73 -1.31
N MET A 24 0.28 -23.14 -1.50
CA MET A 24 -1.00 -23.86 -1.46
C MET A 24 -1.32 -24.50 -2.82
N TRP A 25 -1.58 -25.80 -2.82
CA TRP A 25 -1.88 -26.58 -4.03
C TRP A 25 -3.21 -26.16 -4.70
N GLU A 26 -4.20 -25.79 -3.89
CA GLU A 26 -5.46 -25.19 -4.33
C GLU A 26 -5.75 -23.96 -3.48
N VAL A 27 -5.98 -22.83 -4.15
CA VAL A 27 -6.22 -21.54 -3.50
C VAL A 27 -7.66 -21.15 -3.74
N THR A 28 -8.52 -21.41 -2.74
CA THR A 28 -9.90 -20.90 -2.75
C THR A 28 -9.94 -19.46 -2.24
N SER A 29 -10.94 -18.67 -2.68
CA SER A 29 -11.17 -17.32 -2.15
C SER A 29 -11.30 -17.32 -0.62
N ALA A 30 -11.99 -18.31 -0.03
CA ALA A 30 -12.11 -18.43 1.42
C ALA A 30 -10.76 -18.65 2.13
N GLN A 31 -9.81 -19.38 1.52
CA GLN A 31 -8.46 -19.53 2.07
C GLN A 31 -7.65 -18.24 1.93
N LEU A 32 -7.73 -17.55 0.78
CA LEU A 32 -7.09 -16.25 0.57
C LEU A 32 -7.52 -15.23 1.63
N GLN A 33 -8.83 -15.11 1.85
CA GLN A 33 -9.37 -14.16 2.82
C GLN A 33 -8.92 -14.46 4.25
N LYS A 34 -8.78 -15.74 4.61
CA LYS A 34 -8.23 -16.14 5.92
C LYS A 34 -6.74 -15.80 6.02
N ALA A 35 -5.96 -16.09 4.99
CA ALA A 35 -4.54 -15.75 4.92
C ALA A 35 -4.32 -14.24 5.01
N PHE A 36 -5.09 -13.44 4.28
CA PHE A 36 -5.02 -11.98 4.31
C PHE A 36 -5.30 -11.43 5.71
N ARG A 37 -6.36 -11.91 6.36
CA ARG A 37 -6.71 -11.49 7.73
C ARG A 37 -5.63 -11.89 8.75
N LEU A 38 -5.05 -13.08 8.61
CA LEU A 38 -3.96 -13.52 9.48
C LEU A 38 -2.71 -12.65 9.28
N ARG A 39 -2.32 -12.36 8.04
CA ARG A 39 -1.20 -11.48 7.75
C ARG A 39 -1.41 -10.05 8.27
N ALA A 40 -2.60 -9.48 8.06
CA ALA A 40 -2.94 -8.17 8.61
C ALA A 40 -2.91 -8.16 10.14
N PHE A 41 -3.37 -9.24 10.78
CA PHE A 41 -3.27 -9.41 12.23
C PHE A 41 -1.81 -9.48 12.70
N MET A 42 -0.96 -10.24 12.01
CA MET A 42 0.47 -10.34 12.32
C MET A 42 1.23 -9.03 12.13
N ALA A 43 0.84 -8.22 11.14
CA ALA A 43 1.38 -6.88 10.95
C ALA A 43 1.18 -5.99 12.18
N LEU A 44 0.12 -6.22 12.96
CA LEU A 44 -0.23 -5.43 14.15
C LEU A 44 0.23 -6.08 15.46
N SER A 45 0.86 -7.25 15.39
CA SER A 45 1.36 -7.93 16.59
C SER A 45 2.55 -7.16 17.19
N PRO A 46 2.59 -6.96 18.53
CA PRO A 46 3.64 -6.17 19.19
C PRO A 46 5.08 -6.67 18.97
N ASN A 47 5.24 -7.95 18.67
CA ASN A 47 6.55 -8.59 18.52
C ASN A 47 7.05 -8.60 17.07
N THR A 48 6.32 -8.00 16.15
CA THR A 48 6.67 -8.02 14.72
C THR A 48 7.70 -6.93 14.40
N THR A 49 8.89 -7.34 13.96
CA THR A 49 10.01 -6.43 13.67
C THR A 49 9.82 -5.62 12.38
N GLN A 50 9.23 -6.23 11.35
CA GLN A 50 8.96 -5.61 10.04
C GLN A 50 7.47 -5.74 9.71
N PRO A 51 6.60 -4.96 10.39
CA PRO A 51 5.18 -5.18 10.35
C PRO A 51 4.56 -4.99 8.96
N LEU A 52 5.07 -4.03 8.18
CA LEU A 52 4.53 -3.72 6.85
C LEU A 52 4.85 -4.78 5.79
N ASN A 53 5.88 -5.61 5.99
CA ASN A 53 6.23 -6.68 5.06
C ASN A 53 5.13 -7.75 4.98
N TRP A 54 4.31 -7.89 6.02
CA TRP A 54 3.13 -8.75 6.00
C TRP A 54 2.06 -8.31 5.00
N LEU A 55 2.06 -7.04 4.55
CA LEU A 55 1.14 -6.57 3.52
C LEU A 55 1.58 -6.97 2.11
N ASN A 56 2.86 -7.29 1.90
CA ASN A 56 3.41 -7.51 0.56
C ASN A 56 2.70 -8.64 -0.17
N GLU A 57 2.50 -9.79 0.48
CA GLU A 57 1.82 -10.91 -0.15
C GLU A 57 0.31 -10.65 -0.36
N ILE A 58 -0.32 -9.88 0.55
CA ILE A 58 -1.72 -9.44 0.36
C ILE A 58 -1.83 -8.62 -0.93
N ILE A 59 -0.94 -7.65 -1.11
CA ILE A 59 -0.91 -6.75 -2.27
C ILE A 59 -0.56 -7.52 -3.54
N GLU A 60 0.45 -8.39 -3.49
CA GLU A 60 0.89 -9.20 -4.61
C GLU A 60 -0.25 -10.07 -5.15
N VAL A 61 -0.89 -10.86 -4.28
CA VAL A 61 -2.00 -11.72 -4.67
C VAL A 61 -3.17 -10.91 -5.21
N ALA A 62 -3.57 -9.83 -4.51
CA ALA A 62 -4.70 -9.00 -4.92
C ALA A 62 -4.46 -8.24 -6.23
N SER A 63 -3.20 -7.92 -6.57
CA SER A 63 -2.86 -7.26 -7.84
C SER A 63 -3.27 -8.09 -9.07
N SER A 64 -3.33 -9.42 -8.91
CA SER A 64 -3.73 -10.36 -9.95
C SER A 64 -5.14 -10.93 -9.77
N ASN A 65 -5.81 -10.63 -8.66
CA ASN A 65 -7.10 -11.21 -8.30
C ASN A 65 -8.15 -10.16 -7.89
N ILE A 66 -8.93 -9.73 -8.88
CA ILE A 66 -9.91 -8.64 -8.75
C ILE A 66 -10.93 -8.89 -7.63
N SER A 67 -11.36 -10.14 -7.41
CA SER A 67 -12.36 -10.44 -6.37
C SER A 67 -11.87 -10.17 -4.95
N GLU A 68 -10.55 -10.17 -4.74
CA GLU A 68 -9.94 -9.99 -3.43
C GLU A 68 -9.45 -8.55 -3.17
N GLN A 69 -9.45 -7.68 -4.19
CA GLN A 69 -8.92 -6.32 -4.08
C GLN A 69 -9.65 -5.47 -3.03
N ALA A 70 -10.97 -5.63 -2.89
CA ALA A 70 -11.74 -4.88 -1.91
C ALA A 70 -11.33 -5.22 -0.47
N LEU A 71 -11.18 -6.52 -0.17
CA LEU A 71 -10.70 -6.96 1.15
C LEU A 71 -9.25 -6.54 1.38
N ALA A 72 -8.39 -6.67 0.37
CA ALA A 72 -6.99 -6.27 0.47
C ALA A 72 -6.87 -4.78 0.80
N LEU A 73 -7.59 -3.89 0.11
CA LEU A 73 -7.60 -2.46 0.41
C LEU A 73 -8.10 -2.16 1.82
N GLN A 74 -9.14 -2.85 2.29
CA GLN A 74 -9.64 -2.70 3.64
C GLN A 74 -8.56 -3.05 4.68
N LEU A 75 -7.88 -4.18 4.51
CA LEU A 75 -6.85 -4.64 5.45
C LEU A 75 -5.59 -3.77 5.41
N VAL A 76 -5.17 -3.34 4.22
CA VAL A 76 -4.06 -2.38 4.07
C VAL A 76 -4.41 -1.07 4.77
N CYS A 77 -5.64 -0.55 4.59
CA CYS A 77 -6.11 0.65 5.27
C CYS A 77 -6.02 0.51 6.80
N GLU A 78 -6.52 -0.60 7.34
CA GLU A 78 -6.50 -0.89 8.78
C GLU A 78 -5.08 -0.91 9.34
N VAL A 79 -4.16 -1.61 8.66
CA VAL A 79 -2.77 -1.76 9.11
C VAL A 79 -2.01 -0.44 8.98
N ILE A 80 -2.11 0.26 7.84
CA ILE A 80 -1.40 1.52 7.61
C ILE A 80 -1.91 2.62 8.54
N THR A 81 -3.20 2.63 8.88
CA THR A 81 -3.74 3.60 9.86
C THR A 81 -3.05 3.46 11.21
N GLN A 82 -2.83 2.24 11.69
CA GLN A 82 -2.18 1.96 12.97
C GLN A 82 -0.66 2.12 12.92
N LEU A 83 -0.04 1.96 11.74
CA LEU A 83 1.41 1.99 11.54
C LEU A 83 1.90 3.24 10.79
N SER A 84 1.05 4.26 10.63
CA SER A 84 1.36 5.48 9.88
C SER A 84 2.61 6.21 10.39
N GLY A 85 2.86 6.19 11.70
CA GLY A 85 4.05 6.74 12.34
C GLY A 85 5.21 5.76 12.53
N HIS A 86 5.11 4.53 12.01
CA HIS A 86 6.18 3.54 12.14
C HIS A 86 7.40 3.94 11.29
N SER A 87 8.61 3.78 11.83
CA SER A 87 9.85 4.20 11.15
C SER A 87 10.09 3.51 9.80
N GLY A 88 9.57 2.28 9.64
CA GLY A 88 9.62 1.52 8.39
C GLY A 88 8.58 1.93 7.33
N ALA A 89 7.63 2.83 7.64
CA ALA A 89 6.54 3.15 6.72
C ALA A 89 6.99 3.85 5.46
N TRP A 90 7.87 4.86 5.57
CA TRP A 90 8.41 5.57 4.41
C TRP A 90 9.27 4.66 3.51
N PRO A 91 10.28 3.93 4.03
CA PRO A 91 11.04 2.97 3.20
C PRO A 91 10.14 1.96 2.49
N TRP A 92 9.15 1.40 3.19
CA TRP A 92 8.20 0.45 2.61
C TRP A 92 7.35 1.07 1.49
N LEU A 93 6.92 2.33 1.63
CA LEU A 93 6.22 3.06 0.57
C LEU A 93 7.11 3.26 -0.68
N GLN A 94 8.41 3.51 -0.50
CA GLN A 94 9.37 3.59 -1.61
C GLN A 94 9.56 2.23 -2.30
N GLU A 95 9.57 1.14 -1.54
CA GLU A 95 9.58 -0.22 -2.13
C GLU A 95 8.33 -0.48 -2.96
N LEU A 96 7.14 -0.07 -2.48
CA LEU A 96 5.89 -0.15 -3.24
C LEU A 96 5.94 0.67 -4.54
N MET A 97 6.55 1.87 -4.52
CA MET A 97 6.80 2.65 -5.73
C MET A 97 7.66 1.87 -6.73
N GLY A 98 8.74 1.25 -6.27
CA GLY A 98 9.63 0.41 -7.09
C GLY A 98 8.91 -0.81 -7.69
N GLN A 99 8.11 -1.51 -6.88
CA GLN A 99 7.30 -2.65 -7.35
C GLN A 99 6.27 -2.23 -8.40
N THR A 100 5.62 -1.08 -8.19
CA THR A 100 4.68 -0.52 -9.16
C THR A 100 5.38 -0.19 -10.46
N HIS A 101 6.54 0.47 -10.40
CA HIS A 101 7.37 0.77 -11.58
C HIS A 101 7.75 -0.51 -12.34
N LEU A 102 8.25 -1.54 -11.66
CA LEU A 102 8.57 -2.82 -12.30
C LEU A 102 7.35 -3.51 -12.92
N THR A 103 6.17 -3.41 -12.30
CA THR A 103 4.92 -3.94 -12.85
C THR A 103 4.56 -3.21 -14.15
N THR A 104 4.73 -1.89 -14.21
CA THR A 104 4.52 -1.11 -15.45
C THR A 104 5.48 -1.48 -16.57
N VAL A 105 6.79 -1.55 -16.27
CA VAL A 105 7.83 -1.86 -17.26
C VAL A 105 7.67 -3.27 -17.83
N ASN A 106 7.27 -4.22 -16.99
CA ASN A 106 7.02 -5.60 -17.41
C ASN A 106 5.65 -5.82 -18.06
N ASN A 107 4.87 -4.75 -18.25
CA ASN A 107 3.51 -4.79 -18.80
C ASN A 107 2.61 -5.83 -18.10
N LYS A 108 2.75 -5.94 -16.78
CA LYS A 108 1.93 -6.84 -15.95
C LYS A 108 0.62 -6.16 -15.58
N GLY A 109 -0.44 -6.95 -15.43
CA GLY A 109 -1.70 -6.48 -14.86
C GLY A 109 -1.55 -6.04 -13.40
N GLY A 110 -2.55 -5.32 -12.88
CA GLY A 110 -2.59 -4.91 -11.47
C GLY A 110 -2.03 -3.52 -11.15
N VAL A 111 -1.51 -2.79 -12.15
CA VAL A 111 -1.00 -1.41 -11.97
C VAL A 111 -2.02 -0.49 -11.32
N GLU A 112 -3.29 -0.54 -11.77
CA GLU A 112 -4.37 0.26 -11.20
C GLU A 112 -4.60 -0.02 -9.70
N PHE A 113 -4.52 -1.29 -9.30
CA PHE A 113 -4.63 -1.68 -7.91
C PHE A 113 -3.44 -1.17 -7.09
N LEU A 114 -2.21 -1.35 -7.58
CA LEU A 114 -0.99 -0.88 -6.91
C LEU A 114 -0.99 0.65 -6.74
N VAL A 115 -1.41 1.40 -7.77
CA VAL A 115 -1.55 2.85 -7.68
C VAL A 115 -2.62 3.24 -6.65
N THR A 116 -3.72 2.50 -6.57
CA THR A 116 -4.76 2.73 -5.56
C THR A 116 -4.24 2.48 -4.14
N VAL A 117 -3.45 1.41 -3.94
CA VAL A 117 -2.76 1.14 -2.67
C VAL A 117 -1.78 2.28 -2.33
N PHE A 118 -1.00 2.76 -3.30
CA PHE A 118 -0.08 3.89 -3.10
C PHE A 118 -0.83 5.17 -2.65
N VAL A 119 -1.92 5.52 -3.34
CA VAL A 119 -2.73 6.70 -3.01
C VAL A 119 -3.31 6.59 -1.60
N LEU A 120 -3.80 5.41 -1.22
CA LEU A 120 -4.29 5.12 0.13
C LEU A 120 -3.20 5.32 1.18
N CYS A 121 -2.01 4.75 0.96
CA CYS A 121 -0.89 4.87 1.89
C CYS A 121 -0.44 6.33 2.04
N VAL A 122 -0.32 7.06 0.94
CA VAL A 122 0.05 8.49 0.96
C VAL A 122 -0.97 9.33 1.75
N ASP A 123 -2.26 9.11 1.54
CA ASP A 123 -3.32 9.85 2.24
C ASP A 123 -3.26 9.60 3.76
N ILE A 124 -3.10 8.34 4.18
CA ILE A 124 -3.03 7.97 5.60
C ILE A 124 -1.73 8.45 6.24
N MET A 125 -0.58 8.15 5.64
CA MET A 125 0.73 8.44 6.22
C MET A 125 1.01 9.94 6.29
N SER A 126 0.44 10.73 5.37
CA SER A 126 0.58 12.20 5.40
C SER A 126 -0.22 12.87 6.53
N GLY A 127 -1.11 12.13 7.20
CA GLY A 127 -2.04 12.65 8.22
C GLY A 127 -3.24 13.38 7.64
N TYR A 128 -3.38 13.48 6.31
CA TYR A 128 -4.53 14.15 5.70
C TYR A 128 -5.81 13.34 5.79
N SER A 129 -5.73 12.01 5.94
CA SER A 129 -6.89 11.14 6.16
C SER A 129 -7.73 11.56 7.36
N SER A 130 -7.11 12.07 8.44
CA SER A 130 -7.84 12.54 9.64
C SER A 130 -8.68 13.80 9.41
N LEU A 131 -8.49 14.48 8.28
CA LEU A 131 -9.30 15.64 7.88
C LEU A 131 -10.58 15.24 7.14
N GLU A 132 -10.83 13.94 6.96
CA GLU A 132 -12.01 13.46 6.28
C GLU A 132 -13.28 13.77 7.09
N THR A 133 -14.14 14.60 6.52
CA THR A 133 -15.49 14.82 7.04
C THR A 133 -16.41 13.70 6.55
N ALA A 134 -17.23 13.15 7.44
CA ALA A 134 -18.12 12.03 7.13
C ALA A 134 -18.90 12.23 5.81
N GLY A 135 -18.73 11.30 4.87
CA GLY A 135 -19.50 11.22 3.63
C GLY A 135 -18.84 11.74 2.35
N GLN A 136 -17.57 12.17 2.37
CA GLN A 136 -16.85 12.58 1.16
C GLN A 136 -15.53 11.81 0.99
N ASP A 137 -15.45 10.93 -0.02
CA ASP A 137 -14.18 10.32 -0.45
C ASP A 137 -13.30 11.40 -1.10
N SER A 138 -12.49 12.02 -0.27
CA SER A 138 -11.65 13.17 -0.62
C SER A 138 -10.18 12.76 -0.79
N ARG A 139 -9.88 11.45 -0.85
CA ARG A 139 -8.51 10.92 -0.95
C ARG A 139 -7.79 11.39 -2.22
N ALA A 140 -8.42 11.22 -3.39
CA ALA A 140 -7.81 11.63 -4.65
C ALA A 140 -7.52 13.15 -4.67
N PRO A 141 -8.48 14.06 -4.39
CA PRO A 141 -8.21 15.50 -4.35
C PRO A 141 -7.09 15.93 -3.38
N ARG A 142 -6.89 15.21 -2.27
CA ARG A 142 -5.87 15.52 -1.25
C ARG A 142 -4.47 15.08 -1.65
N LEU A 143 -4.35 14.13 -2.58
CA LEU A 143 -3.06 13.53 -2.98
C LEU A 143 -1.94 14.55 -3.24
N PRO A 144 -2.14 15.67 -3.98
CA PRO A 144 -1.05 16.61 -4.24
C PRO A 144 -0.43 17.21 -2.98
N GLN A 145 -1.24 17.49 -1.95
CA GLN A 145 -0.76 18.05 -0.69
C GLN A 145 -0.19 16.96 0.22
N ALA A 146 -0.82 15.78 0.23
CA ALA A 146 -0.34 14.62 0.98
C ALA A 146 1.08 14.20 0.56
N VAL A 147 1.35 14.17 -0.76
CA VAL A 147 2.68 13.89 -1.33
C VAL A 147 3.72 14.91 -0.86
N VAL A 148 3.40 16.21 -0.98
CA VAL A 148 4.31 17.29 -0.56
C VAL A 148 4.63 17.18 0.94
N SER A 149 3.61 16.94 1.77
CA SER A 149 3.77 16.76 3.21
C SER A 149 4.71 15.60 3.53
N LEU A 150 4.50 14.43 2.93
CA LEU A 150 5.35 13.25 3.16
C LEU A 150 6.79 13.46 2.72
N VAL A 151 6.99 14.03 1.53
CA VAL A 151 8.33 14.30 1.01
C VAL A 151 9.06 15.34 1.88
N ASN A 152 8.37 16.35 2.40
CA ASN A 152 8.98 17.30 3.33
C ASN A 152 9.34 16.65 4.67
N GLN A 153 8.56 15.67 5.14
CA GLN A 153 8.82 14.97 6.40
C GLN A 153 9.96 13.96 6.30
N HIS A 154 10.04 13.22 5.19
CA HIS A 154 10.95 12.08 5.06
C HIS A 154 12.08 12.28 4.05
N GLY A 155 11.95 13.25 3.15
CA GLY A 155 12.92 13.59 2.11
C GLY A 155 12.65 12.94 0.74
N ASP A 156 13.70 12.95 -0.10
CA ASP A 156 13.76 12.36 -1.44
C ASP A 156 12.73 12.88 -2.47
N VAL A 157 12.72 14.21 -2.63
CA VAL A 157 11.93 14.91 -3.65
C VAL A 157 12.18 14.35 -5.05
N LYS A 158 13.44 13.98 -5.34
CA LYS A 158 13.85 13.53 -6.67
C LYS A 158 13.20 12.20 -7.04
N SER A 159 13.32 11.17 -6.19
CA SER A 159 12.73 9.85 -6.50
C SER A 159 11.21 9.92 -6.61
N MET A 160 10.54 10.68 -5.73
CA MET A 160 9.09 10.88 -5.82
C MET A 160 8.68 11.61 -7.10
N LEU A 161 9.39 12.67 -7.48
CA LEU A 161 9.13 13.42 -8.70
C LEU A 161 9.33 12.58 -9.96
N GLU A 162 10.44 11.83 -10.04
CA GLU A 162 10.74 10.91 -11.14
C GLU A 162 9.65 9.84 -11.27
N TRP A 163 9.24 9.24 -10.15
CA TRP A 163 8.20 8.22 -10.13
C TRP A 163 6.84 8.76 -10.58
N LEU A 164 6.41 9.92 -10.04
CA LEU A 164 5.16 10.56 -10.47
C LEU A 164 5.18 10.86 -11.97
N ASN A 165 6.30 11.35 -12.51
CA ASN A 165 6.44 11.64 -13.94
C ASN A 165 6.37 10.37 -14.80
N HIS A 166 7.02 9.29 -14.38
CA HIS A 166 6.95 7.99 -15.04
C HIS A 166 5.51 7.45 -15.09
N MET A 167 4.83 7.41 -13.94
CA MET A 167 3.50 6.82 -13.83
C MET A 167 2.46 7.49 -14.74
N LYS A 168 2.50 8.81 -14.87
CA LYS A 168 1.59 9.57 -15.75
C LYS A 168 1.73 9.23 -17.23
N GLY A 169 2.90 8.75 -17.67
CA GLY A 169 3.16 8.37 -19.06
C GLY A 169 2.82 6.92 -19.39
N THR A 170 2.36 6.14 -18.41
CA THR A 170 2.09 4.71 -18.57
C THR A 170 0.66 4.46 -19.05
N GLU A 171 0.46 3.60 -20.05
CA GLU A 171 -0.87 3.29 -20.60
C GLU A 171 -1.84 2.64 -19.60
N SER A 172 -1.32 1.78 -18.71
CA SER A 172 -2.08 1.10 -17.66
C SER A 172 -2.34 1.95 -16.42
N PHE A 173 -2.01 3.25 -16.48
CA PHE A 173 -2.22 4.17 -15.37
C PHE A 173 -3.71 4.51 -15.21
N PRO A 174 -4.25 4.44 -13.99
CA PRO A 174 -5.64 4.83 -13.72
C PRO A 174 -5.87 6.33 -13.97
N SER A 175 -6.61 6.64 -15.05
CA SER A 175 -6.85 8.00 -15.54
C SER A 175 -7.49 8.93 -14.50
N GLN A 176 -8.24 8.39 -13.54
CA GLN A 176 -8.87 9.13 -12.46
C GLN A 176 -7.87 9.85 -11.54
N TYR A 177 -6.61 9.38 -11.46
CA TYR A 177 -5.56 10.00 -10.63
C TYR A 177 -4.63 10.92 -11.44
N LEU A 178 -4.81 11.02 -12.77
CA LEU A 178 -3.89 11.74 -13.65
C LEU A 178 -3.77 13.24 -13.28
N PRO A 179 -4.89 13.98 -13.07
CA PRO A 179 -4.80 15.38 -12.64
C PRO A 179 -4.03 15.55 -11.31
N GLN A 180 -4.26 14.65 -10.37
CA GLN A 180 -3.68 14.68 -9.03
C GLN A 180 -2.17 14.42 -9.08
N PHE A 181 -1.73 13.43 -9.86
CA PHE A 181 -0.31 13.15 -10.08
C PHE A 181 0.39 14.30 -10.81
N GLN A 182 -0.29 14.96 -11.76
CA GLN A 182 0.25 16.15 -12.45
C GLN A 182 0.45 17.31 -11.48
N MET A 183 -0.54 17.59 -10.65
CA MET A 183 -0.45 18.62 -9.61
C MET A 183 0.61 18.30 -8.56
N ALA A 184 0.68 17.05 -8.08
CA ALA A 184 1.69 16.60 -7.13
C ALA A 184 3.12 16.83 -7.67
N ALA A 185 3.39 16.37 -8.90
CA ALA A 185 4.69 16.56 -9.54
C ALA A 185 5.06 18.04 -9.71
N ARG A 186 4.09 18.88 -10.10
CA ARG A 186 4.28 20.33 -10.18
C ARG A 186 4.64 20.91 -8.82
N ASN A 187 3.91 20.57 -7.76
CA ASN A 187 4.19 21.09 -6.42
C ASN A 187 5.58 20.67 -5.92
N LEU A 188 5.99 19.41 -6.15
CA LEU A 188 7.33 18.95 -5.78
C LEU A 188 8.44 19.65 -6.56
N SER A 189 8.23 19.97 -7.84
CA SER A 189 9.23 20.70 -8.62
C SER A 189 9.54 22.10 -8.06
N LEU A 190 8.58 22.72 -7.39
CA LEU A 190 8.76 24.01 -6.71
C LEU A 190 9.61 23.90 -5.43
N LEU A 191 9.79 22.69 -4.87
CA LEU A 191 10.66 22.45 -3.72
C LEU A 191 12.13 22.24 -4.13
N THR A 192 12.38 21.99 -5.43
CA THR A 192 13.73 21.77 -5.97
C THR A 192 14.40 23.02 -6.53
N THR A 193 13.65 24.13 -6.62
CA THR A 193 14.12 25.46 -7.07
C THR A 193 14.49 26.34 -5.88
#